data_AF-A0A6M2DYS4-F1
#
_entry.id   AF-A0A6M2DYS4-F1
#
_cell.length_a   1.000
_cell.length_b   1.000
_cell.length_c   1.000
_cell.angle_alpha   90.00
_cell.angle_beta   90.00
_cell.angle_gamma   90.00
#
_symmetry.space_group_name_H-M   'P 1'
#
loop_
_entity.id
_entity.type
_entity.pdbx_description
1 polymer ?
#
loop_
_entity_poly.entity_id
_entity_poly.type
_entity_poly.pdbx_seq_one_letter_code
_entity_poly.pdbx_strand_id
1 'polypeptide(L)'
;MSLWSNILFNCAVLINMIVAFFYPFTDNVPNLGSHLSLLIWAVMLLSAVIVITLPRESGIRTLVAATILRLIFSIGPEPTLRLLGILTVILKGIHLVSIMGNHGTVTKPLFKIITDAELLYHCSYLIFCLLGIMFHPFFYSVLLFDVVYREE
;
A
#
# COMPACT_ATOMS: atom_id res chain seq x y z
N MET A 1 4.76 -17.19 2.40
CA MET A 1 4.56 -15.77 2.07
C MET A 1 5.71 -14.93 2.62
N SER A 2 6.38 -14.14 1.77
CA SER A 2 7.44 -13.23 2.21
C SER A 2 6.87 -12.05 3.01
N LEU A 3 7.67 -11.43 3.89
CA LEU A 3 7.27 -10.21 4.61
C LEU A 3 6.88 -9.09 3.63
N TRP A 4 7.58 -8.99 2.51
CA TRP A 4 7.28 -8.02 1.44
C TRP A 4 5.91 -8.24 0.81
N SER A 5 5.53 -9.48 0.51
CA SER A 5 4.21 -9.82 -0.01
C SER A 5 3.11 -9.45 0.99
N ASN A 6 3.31 -9.72 2.28
CA ASN A 6 2.37 -9.31 3.33
C ASN A 6 2.16 -7.80 3.41
N ILE A 7 3.25 -7.03 3.35
CA ILE A 7 3.19 -5.56 3.39
C ILE A 7 2.46 -5.03 2.14
N LEU A 8 2.83 -5.51 0.95
CA LEU A 8 2.23 -5.07 -0.32
C LEU A 8 0.72 -5.34 -0.38
N PHE A 9 0.32 -6.53 0.06
CA PHE A 9 -1.09 -6.90 0.14
C PHE A 9 -1.87 -6.00 1.10
N ASN A 10 -1.33 -5.76 2.31
CA ASN A 10 -1.97 -4.85 3.26
C ASN A 10 -2.09 -3.42 2.69
N CYS A 11 -1.08 -2.94 1.97
CA CYS A 11 -1.16 -1.66 1.28
C CYS A 11 -2.24 -1.67 0.18
N ALA A 12 -2.36 -2.74 -0.61
CA ALA A 12 -3.39 -2.86 -1.64
C ALA A 12 -4.80 -2.83 -1.03
N VAL A 13 -5.02 -3.56 0.07
CA VAL A 13 -6.29 -3.53 0.81
C VAL A 13 -6.60 -2.12 1.34
N LEU A 14 -5.62 -1.44 1.94
CA LEU A 14 -5.79 -0.08 2.44
C LEU A 14 -6.12 0.93 1.34
N ILE A 15 -5.41 0.88 0.21
CA ILE A 15 -5.66 1.73 -0.95
C ILE A 15 -7.08 1.52 -1.47
N ASN A 16 -7.49 0.27 -1.66
CA ASN A 16 -8.85 -0.05 -2.12
C ASN A 16 -9.92 0.36 -1.12
N MET A 17 -9.65 0.26 0.19
CA MET A 17 -10.57 0.73 1.22
C MET A 17 -10.74 2.26 1.17
N ILE A 18 -9.66 3.01 0.94
CA ILE A 18 -9.72 4.47 0.75
C ILE A 18 -10.55 4.80 -0.49
N VAL A 19 -10.30 4.12 -1.61
CA VAL A 19 -11.07 4.33 -2.85
C VAL A 19 -12.56 4.02 -2.62
N ALA A 20 -12.88 2.94 -1.93
CA ALA A 20 -14.27 2.54 -1.67
C ALA A 20 -15.04 3.56 -0.80
N PHE A 21 -14.39 4.18 0.19
CA PHE A 21 -15.06 5.13 1.10
C PHE A 21 -15.11 6.57 0.57
N PHE A 22 -14.10 7.01 -0.19
CA PHE A 22 -13.93 8.41 -0.56
C PHE A 22 -14.18 8.71 -2.03
N TYR A 23 -14.54 7.72 -2.85
CA TYR A 23 -14.90 7.95 -4.24
C TYR A 23 -16.40 8.35 -4.38
N PRO A 24 -16.74 9.33 -5.24
CA PRO A 24 -15.86 10.15 -6.07
C PRO A 24 -15.07 11.17 -5.24
N PHE A 25 -13.79 11.36 -5.58
CA PHE A 25 -12.96 12.34 -4.90
C PHE A 25 -13.47 13.75 -5.19
N THR A 26 -13.82 14.48 -4.13
CA THR A 26 -14.16 15.90 -4.20
C THR A 26 -12.99 16.73 -3.70
N ASP A 27 -12.77 17.92 -4.27
CA ASP A 27 -11.69 18.84 -3.88
C ASP A 27 -11.78 19.33 -2.42
N ASN A 28 -12.92 19.12 -1.77
CA ASN A 28 -13.13 19.48 -0.38
C ASN A 28 -12.49 18.45 0.55
N VAL A 29 -11.56 18.90 1.39
CA VAL A 29 -11.06 18.12 2.53
C VAL A 29 -12.24 17.86 3.47
N PRO A 30 -12.47 16.61 3.94
CA PRO A 30 -13.58 16.33 4.81
C PRO A 30 -13.47 17.15 6.11
N ASN A 31 -14.50 17.95 6.41
CA ASN A 31 -14.52 18.76 7.62
C ASN A 31 -14.58 17.87 8.86
N LEU A 32 -13.49 17.84 9.62
CA LEU A 32 -13.39 17.09 10.86
C LEU A 32 -13.65 18.01 12.06
N GLY A 33 -14.63 17.67 12.90
CA GLY A 33 -14.89 18.40 14.13
C GLY A 33 -13.65 18.46 15.03
N SER A 34 -13.49 19.56 15.78
CA SER A 34 -12.32 19.80 16.64
C SER A 34 -12.04 18.65 17.62
N HIS A 35 -13.09 18.08 18.22
CA HIS A 35 -13.00 16.94 19.13
C HIS A 35 -12.47 15.67 18.45
N LEU A 36 -12.92 15.37 17.23
CA LEU A 36 -12.44 14.20 16.48
C LEU A 36 -11.00 14.40 16.01
N SER A 37 -10.64 15.61 15.58
CA SER A 37 -9.26 15.96 15.24
C SER A 37 -8.32 15.76 16.42
N LEU A 38 -8.72 16.19 17.62
CA LEU A 38 -7.96 15.97 18.85
C LEU A 38 -7.84 14.49 19.20
N LEU A 39 -8.91 13.71 19.01
CA LEU A 39 -8.89 12.27 19.24
C LEU A 39 -7.90 11.56 18.32
N ILE A 40 -7.89 11.89 17.01
CA ILE A 40 -6.91 11.32 16.06
C ILE A 40 -5.48 11.68 16.48
N TRP A 41 -5.23 12.92 16.92
CA TRP A 41 -3.94 13.34 17.46
C TRP A 41 -3.55 12.53 18.71
N ALA A 42 -4.46 12.38 19.66
CA ALA A 42 -4.21 11.61 20.88
C ALA A 42 -3.89 10.15 20.58
N VAL A 43 -4.65 9.50 19.69
CA VAL A 43 -4.41 8.11 19.26
C VAL A 43 -3.06 7.99 18.53
N MET A 44 -2.72 8.94 17.66
CA MET A 44 -1.43 8.93 16.96
C MET A 44 -0.26 9.09 17.93
N LEU A 45 -0.33 10.04 18.87
CA LEU A 45 0.74 10.26 19.84
C LEU A 45 0.87 9.09 20.82
N LEU A 46 -0.25 8.56 21.31
CA LEU A 46 -0.25 7.40 22.21
C LEU A 46 0.34 6.17 21.52
N SER A 47 -0.06 5.88 20.29
CA SER A 47 0.51 4.77 19.52
C SER A 47 1.99 4.98 19.21
N ALA A 48 2.44 6.21 18.95
CA ALA A 48 3.85 6.51 18.77
C ALA A 48 4.67 6.24 20.05
N VAL A 49 4.18 6.67 21.22
CA VAL A 49 4.82 6.37 22.52
C VAL A 49 4.89 4.87 22.76
N ILE A 50 3.81 4.14 22.48
CA ILE A 50 3.80 2.68 22.61
C ILE A 50 4.85 2.05 21.69
N VAL A 51 4.92 2.42 20.41
CA VAL A 51 5.89 1.85 19.47
C VAL A 51 7.34 2.13 19.90
N ILE A 52 7.63 3.32 20.43
CA ILE A 52 8.97 3.70 20.91
C ILE A 52 9.36 2.93 22.17
N THR A 53 8.43 2.76 23.12
CA THR A 53 8.69 2.08 24.39
C THR A 53 8.67 0.56 24.26
N LEU A 54 7.75 0.04 23.46
CA LEU A 54 7.48 -1.39 23.25
C LEU A 54 7.10 -1.60 21.77
N PRO A 55 8.04 -2.03 20.91
CA PRO A 55 7.80 -2.21 19.47
C PRO A 55 6.93 -3.44 19.20
N ARG A 56 5.65 -3.36 19.58
CA ARG A 56 4.63 -4.36 19.32
C ARG A 56 4.07 -4.15 17.91
N GLU A 57 3.86 -5.24 17.18
CA GLU A 57 3.28 -5.22 15.83
C GLU A 57 1.91 -4.53 15.80
N SER A 58 1.10 -4.72 16.85
CA SER A 58 -0.19 -4.03 16.99
C SER A 58 -0.03 -2.52 17.08
N GLY A 59 0.96 -2.03 17.84
CA GLY A 59 1.28 -0.61 17.96
C GLY A 59 1.64 0.01 16.62
N ILE A 60 2.50 -0.65 15.85
CA ILE A 60 2.91 -0.20 14.52
C ILE A 60 1.70 -0.11 13.58
N ARG A 61 0.86 -1.13 13.55
CA ARG A 61 -0.37 -1.13 12.72
C ARG A 61 -1.31 0.01 13.10
N THR A 62 -1.51 0.25 14.41
CA THR A 62 -2.36 1.37 14.87
C THR A 62 -1.77 2.73 14.52
N LEU A 63 -0.44 2.88 14.62
CA LEU A 63 0.24 4.12 14.27
C LEU A 63 0.12 4.40 12.77
N VAL A 64 0.37 3.40 11.91
CA VAL A 64 0.21 3.52 10.46
C VAL A 64 -1.23 3.84 10.07
N ALA A 65 -2.22 3.18 10.68
CA ALA A 65 -3.62 3.47 10.41
C ALA A 65 -4.00 4.90 10.84
N ALA A 66 -3.56 5.34 12.02
CA ALA A 66 -3.84 6.68 12.53
C ALA A 66 -3.15 7.78 11.70
N THR A 67 -1.92 7.54 11.22
CA THR A 67 -1.22 8.50 10.35
C THR A 67 -1.88 8.60 8.98
N ILE A 68 -2.29 7.48 8.36
CA ILE A 68 -3.06 7.51 7.10
C ILE A 68 -4.37 8.26 7.29
N LEU A 69 -5.13 7.94 8.34
CA LEU A 69 -6.40 8.62 8.63
C LEU A 69 -6.19 10.13 8.81
N ARG A 70 -5.11 10.52 9.51
CA ARG A 70 -4.77 11.94 9.69
C ARG A 70 -4.39 12.61 8.37
N LEU A 71 -3.65 11.94 7.50
CA LEU A 71 -3.28 12.49 6.18
C LEU A 71 -4.53 12.75 5.33
N ILE A 72 -5.49 11.83 5.34
CA ILE A 72 -6.77 11.98 4.62
C ILE A 72 -7.51 13.23 5.09
N PHE A 73 -7.63 13.45 6.40
CA PHE A 73 -8.34 14.61 6.95
C PHE A 73 -7.54 15.91 6.96
N SER A 74 -6.23 15.89 6.66
CA SER A 74 -5.40 17.10 6.65
C SER A 74 -5.16 17.62 5.23
N ILE A 75 -4.81 16.73 4.31
CA ILE A 75 -4.41 17.08 2.93
C ILE A 75 -5.50 16.65 1.93
N GLY A 76 -6.32 15.65 2.29
CA GLY A 76 -7.36 15.08 1.45
C GLY A 76 -7.09 13.62 1.07
N PRO A 77 -8.13 12.89 0.64
CA PRO A 77 -8.02 11.48 0.26
C PRO A 77 -7.18 11.28 -1.01
N GLU A 78 -7.34 12.11 -2.04
CA GLU A 78 -6.61 11.98 -3.31
C GLU A 78 -5.08 12.10 -3.17
N PRO A 79 -4.50 13.16 -2.54
CA PRO A 79 -3.06 13.26 -2.38
C PRO A 79 -2.50 12.14 -1.49
N THR A 80 -3.26 11.70 -0.47
CA THR A 80 -2.89 10.58 0.38
C THR A 80 -2.82 9.28 -0.41
N LEU A 81 -3.82 9.03 -1.27
CA LEU A 81 -3.86 7.86 -2.14
C LEU A 81 -2.67 7.84 -3.11
N ARG A 82 -2.33 8.99 -3.71
CA ARG A 82 -1.18 9.10 -4.62
C ARG A 82 0.14 8.79 -3.89
N LEU A 83 0.31 9.29 -2.66
CA LEU A 83 1.48 8.99 -1.83
C LEU A 83 1.58 7.49 -1.51
N LEU A 84 0.47 6.87 -1.09
CA LEU A 84 0.42 5.42 -0.85
C LEU A 84 0.72 4.63 -2.12
N GLY A 85 0.18 5.06 -3.26
CA GLY A 85 0.44 4.47 -4.56
C GLY A 85 1.94 4.46 -4.91
N ILE A 86 2.61 5.61 -4.80
CA ILE A 86 4.06 5.71 -5.05
C ILE A 86 4.83 4.80 -4.10
N LEU A 87 4.49 4.80 -2.81
CA LEU A 87 5.11 3.92 -1.83
C LEU A 87 4.95 2.44 -2.21
N THR A 88 3.77 2.01 -2.66
CA THR A 88 3.54 0.63 -3.09
C THR A 88 4.37 0.24 -4.31
N VAL A 89 4.56 1.14 -5.28
CA VAL A 89 5.42 0.89 -6.44
C VAL A 89 6.87 0.68 -6.00
N ILE A 90 7.38 1.54 -5.10
CA ILE A 90 8.73 1.42 -4.56
C ILE A 90 8.90 0.08 -3.84
N LEU A 91 7.99 -0.26 -2.93
CA LEU A 91 8.01 -1.52 -2.18
C LEU A 91 7.92 -2.73 -3.12
N LYS A 92 7.12 -2.66 -4.18
CA LYS A 92 6.99 -3.75 -5.16
C LYS A 92 8.26 -3.89 -5.98
N GLY A 93 8.90 -2.79 -6.36
CA GLY A 93 10.20 -2.79 -7.03
C GLY A 93 11.28 -3.47 -6.19
N ILE A 94 11.38 -3.12 -4.90
CA ILE A 94 12.31 -3.77 -3.96
C ILE A 94 12.01 -5.28 -3.86
N HIS A 95 10.74 -5.65 -3.72
CA HIS A 95 10.33 -7.04 -3.65
C HIS A 95 10.68 -7.81 -4.93
N LEU A 96 10.43 -7.23 -6.11
CA LEU A 96 10.75 -7.84 -7.40
C LEU A 96 12.26 -8.06 -7.54
N VAL A 97 13.08 -7.06 -7.22
CA VAL A 97 14.55 -7.18 -7.24
C VAL A 97 15.01 -8.27 -6.27
N SER A 98 14.39 -8.38 -5.10
CA SER A 98 14.69 -9.44 -4.13
C SER A 98 14.37 -10.83 -4.67
N ILE A 99 13.23 -11.02 -5.35
CA ILE A 99 12.88 -12.32 -5.96
C ILE A 99 13.86 -12.65 -7.08
N MET A 100 14.17 -11.67 -7.93
CA MET A 100 15.12 -11.85 -9.03
C MET A 100 16.52 -12.25 -8.54
N GLY A 101 16.97 -11.65 -7.43
CA GLY A 101 18.23 -12.00 -6.76
C GLY A 101 18.20 -13.44 -6.22
N ASN A 102 17.14 -13.82 -5.52
CA ASN A 102 17.00 -15.15 -4.92
C ASN A 102 16.91 -16.28 -5.97
N HIS A 103 16.26 -16.04 -7.11
CA HIS A 103 16.09 -17.05 -8.18
C HIS A 103 17.26 -17.06 -9.18
N GLY A 104 18.27 -16.20 -8.98
CA GLY A 104 19.39 -16.04 -9.90
C GLY A 104 18.97 -15.69 -11.32
N THR A 105 17.85 -14.95 -11.48
CA THR A 105 17.31 -14.62 -12.81
C THR A 105 18.06 -13.48 -13.49
N VAL A 106 18.83 -12.70 -12.74
CA VAL A 106 19.63 -11.56 -13.25
C VAL A 106 20.67 -11.98 -14.30
N THR A 107 21.17 -13.22 -14.25
CA THR A 107 22.15 -13.75 -15.21
C THR A 107 21.53 -14.53 -16.37
N LYS A 108 20.20 -14.72 -16.37
CA LYS A 108 19.49 -15.49 -17.41
C LYS A 108 19.14 -14.57 -18.60
N PRO A 109 19.04 -15.12 -19.82
CA PRO A 109 18.59 -14.35 -20.98
C PRO A 109 17.15 -13.86 -20.77
N LEU A 110 16.85 -12.63 -21.23
CA LEU A 110 15.54 -11.97 -21.06
C LEU A 110 14.36 -12.84 -21.49
N PHE A 111 14.53 -13.68 -22.51
CA PHE A 111 13.48 -14.59 -22.97
C PHE A 111 13.01 -15.57 -21.88
N LYS A 112 13.95 -16.11 -21.08
CA LYS A 112 13.62 -17.00 -19.95
C LYS A 112 12.95 -16.24 -18.79
N ILE A 113 13.25 -14.94 -18.64
CA ILE A 113 12.63 -14.08 -17.63
C ILE A 113 11.16 -13.82 -17.99
N ILE A 114 10.87 -13.58 -19.27
CA ILE A 114 9.50 -13.34 -19.76
C ILE A 114 8.67 -14.62 -19.79
N THR A 115 9.30 -15.80 -19.88
CA THR A 115 8.56 -17.08 -19.86
C THR A 115 8.20 -17.53 -18.45
N ASP A 116 8.82 -16.95 -17.42
CA ASP A 116 8.58 -17.32 -16.02
C ASP A 116 7.26 -16.71 -15.53
N ALA A 117 6.26 -17.56 -15.28
CA ALA A 117 4.91 -17.16 -14.89
C ALA A 117 4.88 -16.38 -13.56
N GLU A 118 5.75 -16.73 -12.60
CA GLU A 118 5.83 -16.04 -11.31
C GLU A 118 6.34 -14.61 -11.50
N LEU A 119 7.40 -14.44 -12.29
CA LEU A 119 7.97 -13.12 -12.55
C LEU A 119 7.02 -12.24 -13.38
N LEU A 120 6.32 -12.83 -14.36
CA LEU A 120 5.26 -12.14 -15.09
C LEU A 120 4.14 -11.64 -14.16
N TYR A 121 3.75 -12.43 -13.16
CA TYR A 121 2.77 -12.01 -12.15
C TYR A 121 3.26 -10.79 -11.35
N HIS A 122 4.51 -10.81 -10.87
CA HIS A 122 5.05 -9.66 -10.15
C HIS A 122 5.21 -8.41 -11.02
N CYS A 123 5.55 -8.58 -12.30
CA CYS A 123 5.61 -7.50 -13.28
C CYS A 123 4.23 -6.93 -13.62
N SER A 124 3.22 -7.78 -13.83
CA SER A 124 1.85 -7.32 -14.10
C SER A 124 1.27 -6.55 -12.92
N TYR A 125 1.53 -7.00 -11.69
CA TYR A 125 1.19 -6.27 -10.47
C TYR A 125 1.81 -4.86 -10.46
N LEU A 126 3.09 -4.73 -10.84
CA LEU A 126 3.76 -3.41 -10.94
C LEU A 126 3.08 -2.52 -11.99
N ILE A 127 2.71 -3.08 -13.14
CA ILE A 127 1.99 -2.37 -14.21
C ILE A 127 0.66 -1.83 -13.68
N PHE A 128 -0.14 -2.65 -13.00
CA PHE A 128 -1.42 -2.19 -12.42
C PHE A 128 -1.23 -1.11 -11.34
N CYS A 129 -0.17 -1.20 -10.52
CA CYS A 129 0.16 -0.11 -9.60
C CYS A 129 0.46 1.20 -10.34
N LEU A 130 1.22 1.16 -11.44
CA LEU A 130 1.52 2.35 -12.25
C LEU A 130 0.26 2.90 -12.93
N LEU A 131 -0.60 2.03 -13.47
CA LEU A 131 -1.88 2.43 -14.05
C LEU A 131 -2.80 3.10 -13.02
N GLY A 132 -2.78 2.63 -11.78
CA GLY A 132 -3.51 3.21 -10.65
C GLY A 132 -3.11 4.66 -10.33
N ILE A 133 -1.82 4.97 -10.44
CA ILE A 133 -1.28 6.32 -10.20
C ILE A 133 -1.52 7.25 -11.40
N MET A 134 -1.28 6.75 -12.62
CA MET A 134 -1.24 7.58 -13.83
C MET A 134 -2.60 7.81 -14.47
N PHE A 135 -3.49 6.82 -14.43
CA PHE A 135 -4.76 6.87 -15.16
C PHE A 135 -5.96 6.94 -14.22
N HIS A 136 -6.20 5.89 -13.43
CA HIS A 136 -7.38 5.83 -12.57
C HIS A 136 -7.20 4.94 -11.34
N PRO A 137 -7.60 5.39 -10.14
CA PRO A 137 -7.52 4.61 -8.90
C PRO A 137 -8.19 3.23 -8.93
N PHE A 138 -9.18 3.01 -9.80
CA PHE A 138 -9.84 1.71 -9.91
C PHE A 138 -8.93 0.57 -10.39
N PHE A 139 -7.81 0.86 -11.04
CA PHE A 139 -6.84 -0.19 -11.38
C PHE A 139 -6.28 -0.91 -10.14
N TYR A 140 -6.32 -0.26 -8.97
CA TYR A 140 -5.93 -0.91 -7.70
C TYR A 140 -6.85 -2.07 -7.31
N SER A 141 -8.08 -2.14 -7.80
CA SER A 141 -9.02 -3.24 -7.51
C SER A 141 -8.51 -4.60 -8.01
N VAL A 142 -7.78 -4.60 -9.13
CA VAL A 142 -7.17 -5.82 -9.69
C VAL A 142 -6.13 -6.41 -8.74
N LEU A 143 -5.47 -5.57 -7.93
CA LEU A 143 -4.48 -6.05 -6.95
C LEU A 143 -5.10 -6.90 -5.84
N LEU A 144 -6.42 -6.82 -5.62
CA LEU A 144 -7.12 -7.67 -4.66
C LEU A 144 -7.18 -9.14 -5.10
N PHE A 145 -6.95 -9.45 -6.38
CA PHE A 145 -6.79 -10.85 -6.81
C PHE A 145 -5.55 -11.51 -6.21
N ASP A 146 -4.61 -10.75 -5.64
CA ASP A 146 -3.51 -11.29 -4.83
C ASP A 146 -4.03 -12.06 -3.60
N VAL A 147 -5.28 -11.86 -3.15
CA VAL A 147 -5.91 -12.74 -2.14
C VAL A 147 -5.92 -14.19 -2.63
N VAL A 148 -6.37 -14.42 -3.87
CA VAL A 148 -6.54 -15.77 -4.44
C VAL A 148 -5.18 -16.44 -4.61
N TYR A 149 -4.20 -15.70 -5.14
CA TYR A 149 -2.82 -16.19 -5.27
C TYR A 149 -2.19 -16.58 -3.92
N ARG A 150 -2.68 -16.02 -2.81
CA ARG A 150 -2.17 -16.30 -1.47
C ARG A 150 -2.89 -17.43 -0.75
N GLU A 151 -4.11 -17.77 -1.17
CA GLU A 151 -4.87 -18.90 -0.62
C GLU A 151 -4.50 -20.23 -1.28
N GLU A 152 -3.99 -20.20 -2.51
CA GLU A 152 -3.38 -21.35 -3.21
C GLU A 152 -1.94 -21.64 -2.73
#